data_AF-A0A2B6J266-F1
#
_entry.id   AF-A0A2B6J266-F1
#
_cell.length_a   1.000
_cell.length_b   1.000
_cell.length_c   1.000
_cell.angle_alpha   90.00
_cell.angle_beta   90.00
_cell.angle_gamma   90.00
#
_symmetry.space_group_name_H-M   'P 1'
#
loop_
_entity.id
_entity.type
_entity.pdbx_description
1 polymer ?
#
loop_
_entity_poly.entity_id
_entity_poly.type
_entity_poly.pdbx_seq_one_letter_code
_entity_poly.pdbx_strand_id
1 'polypeptide(L)'
;MKHADLGDFNSNNRLINGGHGQRNIEYLNKNHIEYNIVREYPNGVRIGNIPSHKNKFKKSGTGQAWFPESWSESKITEAGNYVNSLPENKSLPDGQWAFAEYDGVRVGIIKNDGKVATIIPDNSKQP
;
A
#
# COMPACT_ATOMS: atom_id res chain seq x y z
N MET A 1 6.45 -9.70 1.79
CA MET A 1 5.33 -9.39 2.71
C MET A 1 4.06 -9.45 1.88
N LYS A 2 3.47 -10.64 1.81
CA LYS A 2 2.40 -10.95 0.84
C LYS A 2 1.16 -10.06 0.97
N HIS A 3 0.86 -9.61 2.19
CA HIS A 3 -0.29 -8.76 2.47
C HIS A 3 -0.14 -7.35 1.86
N ALA A 4 1.06 -6.81 1.70
CA ALA A 4 1.25 -5.48 1.11
C ALA A 4 0.89 -5.45 -0.38
N ASP A 5 1.20 -6.52 -1.11
CA ASP A 5 0.89 -6.65 -2.54
C ASP A 5 -0.57 -7.08 -2.75
N LEU A 6 -0.96 -8.29 -2.32
CA LEU A 6 -2.31 -8.85 -2.54
C LEU A 6 -3.37 -8.30 -1.59
N GLY A 7 -3.03 -8.17 -0.31
CA GLY A 7 -3.97 -7.82 0.76
C GLY A 7 -4.66 -9.02 1.43
N ASP A 8 -5.31 -8.73 2.55
CA ASP A 8 -6.06 -9.71 3.33
C ASP A 8 -7.57 -9.51 3.12
N PHE A 9 -8.27 -10.56 2.71
CA PHE A 9 -9.71 -10.54 2.45
C PHE A 9 -10.46 -11.36 3.49
N ASN A 10 -11.68 -10.92 3.86
CA ASN A 10 -12.57 -11.75 4.68
C ASN A 10 -13.34 -12.77 3.82
N SER A 11 -14.13 -13.62 4.47
CA SER A 11 -15.00 -14.62 3.82
C SER A 11 -16.03 -14.05 2.85
N ASN A 12 -16.33 -12.75 2.92
CA ASN A 12 -17.22 -12.05 1.99
C ASN A 12 -16.45 -11.32 0.88
N ASN A 13 -15.18 -11.67 0.63
CA ASN A 13 -14.30 -11.06 -0.37
C ASN A 13 -14.09 -9.55 -0.19
N ARG A 14 -14.22 -9.03 1.04
CA ARG A 14 -13.94 -7.62 1.33
C ARG A 14 -12.50 -7.47 1.80
N LEU A 15 -11.76 -6.56 1.16
CA LEU A 15 -10.41 -6.21 1.58
C LEU A 15 -10.44 -5.60 2.99
N ILE A 16 -9.59 -6.14 3.87
CA ILE A 16 -9.44 -5.73 5.27
C ILE A 16 -8.19 -4.89 5.44
N ASN A 17 -7.04 -5.42 4.99
CA ASN A 17 -5.71 -4.81 5.16
C ASN A 17 -4.87 -4.95 3.88
N GLY A 18 -3.91 -4.04 3.70
CA GLY A 18 -2.95 -4.08 2.61
C GLY A 18 -3.59 -3.90 1.23
N GLY A 19 -3.16 -4.72 0.27
CA GLY A 19 -3.68 -4.71 -1.10
C GLY A 19 -3.22 -3.50 -1.91
N HIS A 20 -1.95 -3.14 -1.78
CA HIS A 20 -1.33 -1.97 -2.38
C HIS A 20 -0.51 -2.29 -3.63
N GLY A 21 -0.39 -3.56 -4.04
CA GLY A 21 0.34 -3.91 -5.26
C GLY A 21 -0.58 -4.30 -6.42
N GLN A 22 0.03 -4.64 -7.55
CA GLN A 22 -0.71 -5.02 -8.76
C GLN A 22 -1.52 -6.30 -8.57
N ARG A 23 -1.05 -7.25 -7.74
CA ARG A 23 -1.78 -8.49 -7.49
C ARG A 23 -3.14 -8.25 -6.83
N ASN A 24 -3.29 -7.16 -6.08
CA ASN A 24 -4.59 -6.77 -5.55
C ASN A 24 -5.56 -6.42 -6.69
N ILE A 25 -5.15 -5.56 -7.62
CA ILE A 25 -5.96 -5.18 -8.79
C ILE A 25 -6.34 -6.41 -9.62
N GLU A 26 -5.39 -7.32 -9.88
CA GLU A 26 -5.65 -8.58 -10.58
C GLU A 26 -6.67 -9.45 -9.84
N TYR A 27 -6.56 -9.56 -8.51
CA TYR A 27 -7.53 -10.28 -7.69
C TYR A 27 -8.92 -9.64 -7.75
N LEU A 28 -9.00 -8.31 -7.65
CA LEU A 28 -10.27 -7.58 -7.73
C LEU A 28 -10.94 -7.80 -9.10
N ASN A 29 -10.19 -7.68 -10.20
CA ASN A 29 -10.67 -7.96 -11.56
C ASN A 29 -11.18 -9.41 -11.68
N LYS A 30 -10.37 -10.39 -11.24
CA LYS A 30 -10.71 -11.82 -11.33
C LYS A 30 -11.98 -12.18 -10.55
N ASN A 31 -12.25 -11.49 -9.45
CA ASN A 31 -13.40 -11.75 -8.60
C ASN A 31 -14.56 -10.77 -8.82
N HIS A 32 -14.50 -9.96 -9.89
CA HIS A 32 -15.51 -8.94 -10.21
C HIS A 32 -15.81 -7.99 -9.03
N ILE A 33 -14.78 -7.62 -8.28
CA ILE A 33 -14.86 -6.66 -7.19
C ILE A 33 -14.52 -5.29 -7.74
N GLU A 34 -15.49 -4.37 -7.67
CA GLU A 34 -15.30 -3.01 -8.13
C GLU A 34 -14.20 -2.27 -7.35
N TYR A 35 -13.43 -1.47 -8.08
CA TYR A 35 -12.52 -0.47 -7.56
C TYR A 35 -12.50 0.71 -8.51
N ASN A 36 -12.01 1.84 -8.02
CA ASN A 36 -11.85 3.05 -8.80
C ASN A 36 -10.42 3.53 -8.67
N ILE A 37 -9.75 3.79 -9.79
CA ILE A 37 -8.55 4.61 -9.84
C ILE A 37 -9.02 6.04 -10.11
N VAL A 38 -8.86 6.93 -9.13
CA VAL A 38 -9.30 8.32 -9.20
C VAL A 38 -8.22 9.20 -9.82
N ARG A 39 -6.95 8.91 -9.52
CA ARG A 39 -5.80 9.61 -10.07
C ARG A 39 -4.59 8.69 -10.12
N GLU A 40 -3.73 8.94 -11.09
CA GLU A 40 -2.38 8.40 -11.14
C GLU A 40 -1.37 9.55 -11.07
N TYR A 41 -0.34 9.40 -10.23
CA TYR A 41 0.78 10.34 -10.16
C TYR A 41 1.77 10.07 -11.30
N PRO A 42 2.61 11.05 -11.70
CA PRO A 42 3.58 10.86 -12.78
C PRO A 42 4.56 9.69 -12.57
N ASN A 43 4.81 9.32 -11.32
CA ASN A 43 5.66 8.18 -10.95
C ASN A 43 4.93 6.82 -10.97
N GLY A 44 3.67 6.77 -11.42
CA GLY A 44 2.87 5.56 -11.56
C GLY A 44 2.10 5.13 -10.30
N VAL A 45 2.21 5.86 -9.17
CA VAL A 45 1.36 5.58 -8.00
C VAL A 45 -0.09 5.90 -8.33
N ARG A 46 -0.98 4.95 -8.06
CA ARG A 46 -2.41 5.05 -8.34
C ARG A 46 -3.16 5.25 -7.03
N ILE A 47 -4.09 6.19 -6.97
CA ILE A 47 -4.93 6.44 -5.79
C ILE A 47 -6.40 6.37 -6.13
N GLY A 48 -7.20 5.89 -5.18
CA GLY A 48 -8.61 5.70 -5.38
C GLY A 48 -9.27 4.95 -4.24
N ASN A 49 -10.19 4.04 -4.55
CA ASN A 49 -11.01 3.37 -3.54
C ASN A 49 -11.54 2.01 -4.00
N ILE A 50 -11.99 1.23 -3.02
CA ILE A 50 -12.70 -0.05 -3.22
C ILE A 50 -14.04 0.07 -2.48
N PRO A 51 -15.18 0.25 -3.17
CA PRO A 51 -16.48 0.48 -2.51
C PRO A 51 -16.87 -0.60 -1.47
N SER A 52 -16.45 -1.84 -1.72
CA SER A 52 -16.69 -2.99 -0.84
C SER A 52 -15.70 -3.12 0.34
N HIS A 53 -14.69 -2.24 0.46
CA HIS A 53 -13.64 -2.32 1.48
C HIS A 53 -14.23 -2.40 2.92
N LYS A 54 -13.53 -3.06 3.84
CA LYS A 54 -14.01 -3.17 5.24
C LYS A 54 -13.92 -1.82 5.97
N ASN A 55 -12.77 -1.15 5.85
CA ASN A 55 -12.57 0.23 6.34
C ASN A 55 -13.40 1.25 5.53
N LYS A 56 -14.22 2.06 6.21
CA LYS A 56 -15.09 3.08 5.61
C LYS A 56 -14.31 4.16 4.85
N PHE A 57 -13.15 4.58 5.34
CA PHE A 57 -12.32 5.62 4.71
C PHE A 57 -11.80 5.21 3.32
N LYS A 58 -11.73 3.91 3.04
CA LYS A 58 -11.21 3.38 1.77
C LYS A 58 -12.31 3.05 0.74
N LYS A 59 -13.57 3.35 1.07
CA LYS A 59 -14.72 3.05 0.20
C LYS A 59 -15.00 4.10 -0.87
N SER A 60 -14.46 5.30 -0.71
CA SER A 60 -14.66 6.42 -1.64
C SER A 60 -13.44 7.32 -1.66
N GLY A 61 -13.38 8.24 -2.64
CA GLY A 61 -12.25 9.17 -2.79
C GLY A 61 -10.93 8.45 -3.07
N THR A 62 -9.87 8.87 -2.39
CA THR A 62 -8.47 8.43 -2.62
C THR A 62 -7.86 7.70 -1.41
N GLY A 63 -8.71 7.08 -0.57
CA GLY A 63 -8.28 6.41 0.67
C GLY A 63 -7.51 5.10 0.48
N GLN A 64 -7.59 4.47 -0.70
CA GLN A 64 -6.73 3.37 -1.12
C GLN A 64 -5.71 3.88 -2.12
N ALA A 65 -4.52 3.28 -2.09
CA ALA A 65 -3.48 3.55 -3.09
C ALA A 65 -2.82 2.25 -3.50
N TRP A 66 -2.28 2.24 -4.70
CA TRP A 66 -1.53 1.14 -5.26
C TRP A 66 -0.20 1.66 -5.79
N PHE A 67 0.85 0.88 -5.57
CA PHE A 67 2.16 1.10 -6.16
C PHE A 67 2.06 1.10 -7.70
N PRO A 68 3.10 1.57 -8.40
CA PRO A 68 3.18 1.43 -9.84
C PRO A 68 2.90 -0.01 -10.26
N GLU A 69 2.18 -0.17 -11.37
CA GLU A 69 1.79 -1.49 -11.89
C GLU A 69 3.00 -2.42 -12.11
N SER A 70 4.16 -1.85 -12.43
CA SER A 70 5.42 -2.57 -12.63
C SER A 70 6.08 -3.07 -11.34
N TRP A 71 5.62 -2.66 -10.16
CA TRP A 71 6.23 -3.08 -8.88
C TRP A 71 5.71 -4.45 -8.45
N SER A 72 6.62 -5.41 -8.36
CA SER A 72 6.37 -6.74 -7.78
C SER A 72 6.32 -6.73 -6.25
N GLU A 73 5.80 -7.80 -5.64
CA GLU A 73 5.88 -8.02 -4.19
C GLU A 73 7.31 -7.84 -3.64
N SER A 74 8.30 -8.36 -4.37
CA SER A 74 9.71 -8.28 -3.95
C SER A 74 10.18 -6.83 -3.91
N LYS A 75 9.85 -6.03 -4.93
CA LYS A 75 10.20 -4.61 -5.00
C LYS A 75 9.51 -3.80 -3.90
N ILE A 76 8.23 -4.07 -3.64
CA ILE A 76 7.50 -3.43 -2.53
C ILE A 76 8.18 -3.76 -1.19
N THR A 77 8.55 -5.03 -0.99
CA THR A 77 9.23 -5.48 0.25
C THR A 77 10.61 -4.84 0.40
N GLU A 78 11.38 -4.76 -0.69
CA GLU A 78 12.68 -4.09 -0.73
C GLU A 78 12.55 -2.60 -0.38
N ALA A 79 11.58 -1.89 -0.98
CA ALA A 79 11.33 -0.48 -0.70
C ALA A 79 11.01 -0.25 0.78
N GLY A 80 10.13 -1.05 1.40
CA GLY A 80 9.85 -0.92 2.82
C GLY A 80 11.05 -1.25 3.73
N ASN A 81 11.87 -2.23 3.35
CA ASN A 81 13.12 -2.53 4.07
C ASN A 81 14.13 -1.39 3.96
N TYR A 82 14.22 -0.77 2.78
CA TYR A 82 15.03 0.43 2.57
C TYR A 82 14.58 1.55 3.51
N VAL A 83 13.29 1.90 3.53
CA VAL A 83 12.76 2.93 4.45
C VAL A 83 13.09 2.58 5.90
N ASN A 84 12.93 1.32 6.31
CA ASN A 84 13.23 0.87 7.67
C ASN A 84 14.72 0.95 8.03
N SER A 85 15.61 0.80 7.04
CA SER A 85 17.07 0.78 7.24
C SER A 85 17.67 2.16 7.49
N LEU A 86 16.96 3.22 7.11
CA LEU A 86 17.41 4.61 7.25
C LEU A 86 17.68 4.96 8.73
N PRO A 87 18.79 5.65 9.04
CA PRO A 87 19.19 5.95 10.42
C PRO A 87 18.08 6.62 11.26
N GLU A 88 17.38 7.59 10.68
CA GLU A 88 16.27 8.32 11.30
C GLU A 88 15.07 7.42 11.62
N ASN A 89 14.92 6.30 10.91
CA ASN A 89 13.82 5.37 11.08
C ASN A 89 14.18 4.21 12.01
N LYS A 90 15.45 4.04 12.40
CA LYS A 90 15.86 2.94 13.31
C LYS A 90 15.23 3.06 14.70
N SER A 91 15.11 4.28 15.22
CA SER A 91 14.53 4.57 16.54
C SER A 91 13.04 4.89 16.51
N LEU A 92 12.36 4.73 15.36
CA LEU A 92 10.93 5.00 15.28
C LEU A 92 10.13 4.02 16.15
N PRO A 93 9.28 4.53 17.06
CA PRO A 93 8.38 3.69 17.85
C PRO A 93 7.39 2.93 16.96
N ASP A 94 6.93 1.79 17.45
CA ASP A 94 5.86 1.03 16.82
C ASP A 94 4.58 1.87 16.68
N GLY A 95 3.81 1.60 15.63
CA GLY A 95 2.59 2.34 15.31
C GLY A 95 2.82 3.73 14.68
N GLN A 96 4.05 4.22 14.60
CA GLN A 96 4.35 5.50 13.94
C GLN A 96 4.71 5.31 12.46
N TRP A 97 4.32 6.30 11.66
CA TRP A 97 4.66 6.33 10.25
C TRP A 97 6.11 6.77 10.03
N ALA A 98 6.85 5.97 9.28
CA ALA A 98 8.08 6.39 8.61
C ALA A 98 7.80 6.56 7.12
N PHE A 99 8.50 7.49 6.47
CA PHE A 99 8.43 7.63 5.03
C PHE A 99 9.79 7.98 4.43
N ALA A 100 10.08 7.43 3.27
CA ALA A 100 11.16 7.90 2.42
C ALA A 100 10.84 7.63 0.95
N GLU A 101 11.61 8.25 0.07
CA GLU A 101 11.54 7.98 -1.36
C GLU A 101 12.39 6.76 -1.72
N TYR A 102 11.83 5.86 -2.53
CA TYR A 102 12.54 4.72 -3.12
C TYR A 102 12.09 4.58 -4.57
N ASP A 103 13.03 4.61 -5.51
CA ASP A 103 12.78 4.58 -6.96
C ASP A 103 11.70 5.57 -7.41
N GLY A 104 11.76 6.81 -6.92
CA GLY A 104 10.83 7.90 -7.29
C GLY A 104 9.46 7.80 -6.62
N VAL A 105 9.21 6.81 -5.76
CA VAL A 105 7.95 6.65 -5.02
C VAL A 105 8.16 6.97 -3.55
N ARG A 106 7.31 7.82 -2.97
CA ARG A 106 7.24 8.02 -1.52
C ARG A 106 6.55 6.83 -0.88
N VAL A 107 7.33 6.03 -0.16
CA VAL A 107 6.90 4.79 0.51
C VAL A 107 6.75 5.04 2.00
N GLY A 108 5.64 4.61 2.57
CA GLY A 108 5.35 4.67 4.00
C GLY A 108 5.41 3.29 4.65
N ILE A 109 5.94 3.24 5.88
CA ILE A 109 5.92 2.03 6.71
C ILE A 109 5.39 2.30 8.12
N ILE A 110 4.83 1.26 8.75
CA ILE A 110 4.59 1.19 10.20
C ILE A 110 5.29 -0.07 10.73
N LYS A 111 5.91 0.05 11.90
CA LYS A 111 6.44 -1.09 12.65
C LYS A 111 5.47 -1.62 13.71
N ASN A 112 5.55 -2.91 13.97
CA ASN A 112 4.95 -3.58 15.10
C ASN A 112 5.97 -4.58 15.67
N ASP A 113 6.20 -4.55 16.98
CA ASP A 113 7.28 -5.27 17.67
C ASP A 113 8.66 -5.07 17.01
N GLY A 114 8.95 -3.83 16.60
CA GLY A 114 10.20 -3.44 15.93
C GLY A 114 10.36 -3.95 14.49
N LYS A 115 9.36 -4.65 13.93
CA LYS A 115 9.39 -5.19 12.57
C LYS A 115 8.44 -4.44 11.65
N VAL A 116 8.80 -4.28 10.38
CA VAL A 116 7.92 -3.68 9.37
C VAL A 116 6.65 -4.53 9.24
N ALA A 117 5.50 -3.93 9.54
CA ALA A 117 4.20 -4.58 9.51
C ALA A 117 3.27 -4.01 8.43
N THR A 118 3.52 -2.77 7.98
CA THR A 118 2.78 -2.11 6.91
C THR A 118 3.76 -1.51 5.92
N ILE A 119 3.48 -1.64 4.63
CA ILE A 119 4.14 -0.89 3.54
C ILE A 119 3.02 -0.34 2.64
N ILE A 120 3.06 0.96 2.36
CA ILE A 120 2.11 1.63 1.46
C ILE A 120 2.83 2.61 0.54
N PRO A 121 2.30 2.89 -0.66
CA PRO A 121 2.58 4.15 -1.33
C PRO A 121 1.81 5.26 -0.61
N ASP A 122 2.45 6.39 -0.37
CA ASP A 122 1.77 7.54 0.23
C ASP A 122 0.67 8.07 -0.71
N ASN A 123 -0.57 8.03 -0.25
CA ASN A 123 -1.74 8.47 -1.01
C ASN A 123 -2.00 9.98 -0.88
N SER A 124 -1.35 10.65 0.07
CA SER A 124 -1.49 12.09 0.33
C SER A 124 -0.56 12.93 -0.53
N LYS A 125 0.64 12.43 -0.84
CA LYS A 125 1.63 13.09 -1.70
C LYS A 125 2.59 12.08 -2.33
N GLN A 126 3.05 12.42 -3.51
CA GLN A 126 4.16 11.78 -4.21
C GLN A 126 5.12 12.89 -4.70
N PRO A 127 6.41 12.58 -4.95
CA PRO A 127 7.36 13.51 -5.54
C PRO A 127 6.90 14.11 -6.87
#